data_AF-A0A6G3XHC4-F1
#
_entry.id   AF-A0A6G3XHC4-F1
#
_cell.length_a   1.000
_cell.length_b   1.000
_cell.length_c   1.000
_cell.angle_alpha   90.00
_cell.angle_beta   90.00
_cell.angle_gamma   90.00
#
_symmetry.space_group_name_H-M   'P 1'
#
loop_
_entity.id
_entity.type
_entity.pdbx_description
1 polymer ?
#
loop_
_entity_poly.entity_id
_entity_poly.type
_entity_poly.pdbx_seq_one_letter_code
_entity_poly.pdbx_strand_id
1 'polypeptide(L)'
;MPRTPASPPTADAAAPAGPSADSALTHGLKQRHLSMIALGGVIGAGLFVGSGAGIAAAGPSIIVAYAISGLLVMMVMRMLGEMSAANPASGSFSVHAERAIGPWAGFTAGWSFWFLLCVAVGLEGIGAAQ
;
A
#
# COMPACT_ATOMS: atom_id res chain seq x y z
N MET A 1 -63.49 -20.99 -37.56
CA MET A 1 -63.78 -19.57 -37.90
C MET A 1 -63.98 -18.79 -36.59
N PRO A 2 -63.60 -17.50 -36.56
CA PRO A 2 -62.82 -16.76 -35.54
C PRO A 2 -63.65 -16.32 -34.30
N ARG A 3 -63.11 -15.88 -33.16
CA ARG A 3 -62.32 -14.65 -32.94
C ARG A 3 -61.49 -14.68 -31.65
N THR A 4 -60.26 -14.20 -31.74
CA THR A 4 -59.45 -13.60 -30.67
C THR A 4 -60.17 -12.37 -30.08
N PRO A 5 -60.00 -12.10 -28.78
CA PRO A 5 -59.77 -10.74 -28.31
C PRO A 5 -58.38 -10.61 -27.69
N ALA A 6 -57.63 -9.65 -28.22
CA ALA A 6 -56.38 -9.14 -27.68
C ALA A 6 -56.66 -8.04 -26.65
N SER A 7 -55.77 -7.86 -25.66
CA SER A 7 -55.38 -6.60 -24.96
C SER A 7 -54.50 -6.93 -23.73
N PRO A 8 -53.74 -5.99 -23.14
CA PRO A 8 -52.61 -5.19 -23.65
C PRO A 8 -51.32 -5.42 -22.80
N PRO A 9 -50.17 -4.80 -23.12
CA PRO A 9 -48.94 -4.93 -22.33
C PRO A 9 -48.95 -3.91 -21.17
N THR A 10 -49.00 -4.41 -19.94
CA THR A 10 -48.62 -3.65 -18.74
C THR A 10 -47.37 -4.34 -18.21
N ALA A 11 -46.17 -3.89 -18.58
CA ALA A 11 -45.50 -2.81 -17.86
C ALA A 11 -45.56 -3.04 -16.33
N ASP A 12 -45.22 -4.25 -15.87
CA ASP A 12 -44.74 -4.43 -14.51
C ASP A 12 -43.37 -3.77 -14.42
N ALA A 13 -43.46 -2.48 -14.12
CA ALA A 13 -42.69 -1.78 -13.12
C ALA A 13 -41.30 -2.37 -12.88
N ALA A 14 -40.32 -1.67 -13.47
CA ALA A 14 -38.94 -1.66 -13.03
C ALA A 14 -38.86 -1.75 -11.49
N ALA A 15 -38.53 -2.93 -10.99
CA ALA A 15 -37.99 -3.07 -9.66
C ALA A 15 -36.70 -2.22 -9.62
N PRO A 16 -36.48 -1.43 -8.56
CA PRO A 16 -35.27 -0.62 -8.46
C PRO A 16 -34.08 -1.56 -8.53
N ALA A 17 -33.18 -1.30 -9.47
CA ALA A 17 -31.86 -1.92 -9.49
C ALA A 17 -31.24 -1.69 -8.11
N GLY A 18 -31.27 -2.72 -7.27
CA GLY A 18 -30.56 -2.74 -6.00
C GLY A 18 -29.09 -2.42 -6.24
N PRO A 19 -28.41 -1.78 -5.28
CA PRO A 19 -27.03 -1.35 -5.45
C PRO A 19 -26.22 -2.53 -5.98
N SER A 20 -25.57 -2.30 -7.13
CA SER A 20 -24.70 -3.26 -7.79
C SER A 20 -23.87 -3.95 -6.73
N ALA A 21 -23.97 -5.28 -6.65
CA ALA A 21 -23.20 -6.07 -5.72
C ALA A 21 -21.75 -5.58 -5.77
N ASP A 22 -21.32 -4.94 -4.69
CA ASP A 22 -19.94 -4.57 -4.47
C ASP A 22 -19.12 -5.81 -4.80
N SER A 23 -18.27 -5.68 -5.82
CA SER A 23 -17.37 -6.75 -6.22
C SER A 23 -16.43 -6.98 -5.04
N ALA A 24 -16.85 -7.86 -4.13
CA ALA A 24 -16.10 -8.18 -2.94
C ALA A 24 -14.71 -8.62 -3.36
N LEU A 25 -13.69 -7.86 -2.95
CA LEU A 25 -12.30 -8.13 -3.29
C LEU A 25 -11.96 -9.54 -2.80
N THR A 26 -11.80 -10.48 -3.74
CA THR A 26 -11.36 -11.84 -3.43
C THR A 26 -10.03 -11.76 -2.68
N HIS A 27 -9.98 -12.29 -1.46
CA HIS A 27 -8.75 -12.47 -0.69
C HIS A 27 -7.84 -13.50 -1.38
N GLY A 28 -7.19 -13.10 -2.47
CA GLY A 28 -6.39 -13.95 -3.35
C GLY A 28 -4.88 -13.77 -3.21
N LEU A 29 -4.42 -12.82 -2.38
CA LEU A 29 -2.99 -12.59 -2.16
C LEU A 29 -2.43 -13.65 -1.22
N LYS A 30 -1.82 -14.68 -1.83
CA LYS A 30 -1.01 -15.66 -1.12
C LYS A 30 0.19 -14.98 -0.47
N GLN A 31 0.68 -15.51 0.64
CA GLN A 31 1.86 -15.01 1.37
C GLN A 31 3.05 -14.73 0.45
N ARG A 32 3.28 -15.59 -0.54
CA ARG A 32 4.34 -15.40 -1.56
C ARG A 32 4.18 -14.10 -2.35
N HIS A 33 2.96 -13.72 -2.71
CA HIS A 33 2.72 -12.47 -3.45
C HIS A 33 3.02 -11.25 -2.57
N LEU A 34 2.65 -11.32 -1.29
CA LEU A 34 2.97 -10.25 -0.34
C LEU A 34 4.48 -10.10 -0.15
N SER A 35 5.21 -11.22 -0.02
CA SER A 35 6.67 -11.20 0.06
C SER A 35 7.31 -10.64 -1.22
N MET A 36 6.79 -11.00 -2.39
CA MET A 36 7.29 -10.47 -3.68
C MET A 36 7.07 -8.95 -3.79
N ILE A 37 5.91 -8.44 -3.36
CA ILE A 37 5.62 -7.00 -3.34
C ILE A 37 6.59 -6.29 -2.38
N ALA A 38 6.79 -6.82 -1.17
CA ALA A 38 7.68 -6.24 -0.18
C ALA A 38 9.14 -6.21 -0.67
N LEU A 39 9.63 -7.32 -1.25
CA LEU A 39 10.98 -7.40 -1.80
C LEU A 39 11.18 -6.45 -2.98
N GLY A 40 10.18 -6.36 -3.87
CA GLY A 40 10.20 -5.43 -5.00
C GLY A 40 10.31 -3.96 -4.57
N GLY A 41 9.60 -3.58 -3.50
CA GLY A 41 9.69 -2.22 -2.95
C GLY A 41 11.03 -1.92 -2.28
N VAL A 42 11.65 -2.88 -1.61
CA VAL A 42 12.88 -2.64 -0.83
C VAL A 42 14.16 -2.66 -1.68
N ILE A 43 14.19 -3.44 -2.77
CA ILE A 43 15.38 -3.63 -3.62
C ILE A 43 15.52 -2.53 -4.69
N GLY A 44 14.54 -1.63 -4.85
CA GLY A 44 14.41 -0.65 -5.93
C GLY A 44 15.66 0.15 -6.33
N ALA A 45 15.54 1.02 -7.34
CA ALA A 45 16.70 1.71 -7.95
C ALA A 45 17.55 2.50 -6.91
N GLY A 46 16.92 2.92 -5.81
CA GLY A 46 17.58 3.60 -4.69
C GLY A 46 18.71 2.79 -4.02
N LEU A 47 18.68 1.45 -4.04
CA LEU A 47 19.78 0.64 -3.51
C LEU A 47 21.04 0.84 -4.36
N PHE A 48 20.91 0.85 -5.70
CA PHE A 48 22.06 0.97 -6.60
C PHE A 48 22.59 2.39 -6.69
N VAL A 49 21.69 3.36 -6.85
CA VAL A 49 22.04 4.79 -6.95
C VAL A 49 22.56 5.32 -5.60
N GLY A 50 21.92 4.91 -4.50
CA GLY A 50 22.32 5.32 -3.15
C GLY A 50 23.61 4.64 -2.67
N SER A 51 23.86 3.39 -3.05
CA SER A 51 25.09 2.68 -2.63
C SER A 51 26.34 3.37 -3.13
N GLY A 52 26.36 3.87 -4.38
CA GLY A 52 27.53 4.56 -4.94
C GLY A 52 27.92 5.80 -4.12
N ALA A 53 26.94 6.66 -3.82
CA ALA A 53 27.16 7.85 -2.99
C ALA A 53 27.53 7.48 -1.54
N GLY A 54 26.90 6.46 -0.97
CA GLY A 54 27.22 5.96 0.36
C GLY A 54 28.65 5.43 0.46
N ILE A 55 29.09 4.63 -0.51
CA ILE A 55 30.43 4.02 -0.54
C ILE A 55 31.48 5.13 -0.69
N ALA A 56 31.23 6.13 -1.54
CA ALA A 56 32.13 7.27 -1.71
C ALA A 56 32.28 8.10 -0.42
N ALA A 57 31.20 8.25 0.37
CA ALA A 57 31.20 9.03 1.59
C ALA A 57 31.80 8.27 2.80
N ALA A 58 31.46 6.99 2.97
CA ALA A 58 31.81 6.21 4.15
C ALA A 58 32.99 5.24 3.94
N GLY A 59 33.37 4.92 2.71
CA GLY A 59 34.38 3.91 2.44
C GLY A 59 34.02 2.53 3.04
N PRO A 60 34.98 1.74 3.51
CA PRO A 60 34.73 0.37 4.03
C PRO A 60 33.77 0.30 5.22
N SER A 61 33.60 1.38 5.98
CA SER A 61 32.70 1.40 7.14
C SER A 61 31.21 1.42 6.77
N ILE A 62 30.88 1.54 5.48
CA ILE A 62 29.49 1.45 5.01
C ILE A 62 28.80 0.14 5.41
N ILE A 63 29.55 -0.96 5.51
CA ILE A 63 29.00 -2.26 5.94
C ILE A 63 28.44 -2.15 7.36
N VAL A 64 29.17 -1.49 8.27
CA VAL A 64 28.72 -1.27 9.65
C VAL A 64 27.52 -0.33 9.68
N ALA A 65 27.53 0.73 8.86
CA ALA A 65 26.41 1.66 8.76
C ALA A 65 25.13 0.96 8.26
N TYR A 66 25.21 0.12 7.23
CA TYR A 66 24.08 -0.66 6.74
C TYR A 66 23.60 -1.70 7.76
N ALA A 67 24.52 -2.36 8.49
CA ALA A 67 24.15 -3.32 9.53
C ALA A 67 23.37 -2.66 10.67
N ILE A 68 23.83 -1.51 11.16
CA ILE A 68 23.14 -0.75 12.22
C ILE A 68 21.79 -0.23 11.71
N SER A 69 21.75 0.36 10.51
CA SER A 69 20.50 0.84 9.91
C SER A 69 19.49 -0.29 9.72
N GLY A 70 19.93 -1.44 9.18
CA GLY A 70 19.09 -2.63 9.01
C GLY A 70 18.55 -3.17 10.33
N LEU A 71 19.37 -3.19 11.38
CA LEU A 71 18.93 -3.60 12.73
C LEU A 71 17.84 -2.66 13.27
N LEU A 72 18.01 -1.35 13.11
CA LEU A 72 17.01 -0.36 13.52
C LEU A 72 15.70 -0.54 12.75
N VAL A 73 15.77 -0.70 11.41
CA VAL A 73 14.59 -0.95 10.58
C VAL A 73 13.89 -2.25 10.99
N MET A 74 14.64 -3.32 11.27
CA MET A 74 14.08 -4.59 11.76
C MET A 74 13.33 -4.42 13.08
N MET A 75 13.88 -3.65 14.03
CA MET A 75 13.18 -3.36 15.29
C MET A 75 11.88 -2.59 15.06
N VAL A 76 11.92 -1.55 14.21
CA VAL A 76 10.72 -0.76 13.87
C VAL A 76 9.67 -1.64 13.20
N MET A 77 10.06 -2.43 12.20
CA MET A 77 9.13 -3.30 11.47
C MET A 77 8.53 -4.38 12.36
N ARG A 78 9.30 -4.88 13.34
CA ARG A 78 8.80 -5.80 14.36
C ARG A 78 7.76 -5.13 15.27
N MET A 79 8.01 -3.92 15.77
CA MET A 79 7.06 -3.18 16.60
C MET A 79 5.77 -2.87 15.83
N LEU A 80 5.88 -2.40 14.58
CA LEU A 80 4.74 -2.14 13.71
C LEU A 80 3.97 -3.44 13.40
N GLY A 81 4.69 -4.56 13.20
CA GLY A 81 4.08 -5.87 12.97
C GLY A 81 3.28 -6.35 14.18
N GLU A 82 3.80 -6.20 15.40
CA GLU A 82 3.08 -6.55 16.63
C GLU A 82 1.83 -5.67 16.81
N MET A 83 1.92 -4.36 16.52
CA MET A 83 0.76 -3.45 16.56
C MET A 83 -0.29 -3.80 15.49
N SER A 84 0.13 -4.14 14.27
CA SER A 84 -0.77 -4.52 13.18
C SER A 84 -1.43 -5.88 13.41
N ALA A 85 -0.75 -6.81 14.09
CA ALA A 85 -1.33 -8.11 14.46
C ALA A 85 -2.34 -7.98 15.61
N ALA A 86 -2.08 -7.09 16.58
CA ALA A 86 -2.99 -6.83 17.69
C ALA A 86 -4.29 -6.14 17.22
N ASN A 87 -4.22 -5.33 16.17
CA ASN A 87 -5.38 -4.62 15.65
C ASN A 87 -5.39 -4.66 14.10
N PRO A 88 -6.01 -5.69 13.49
CA PRO A 88 -6.10 -5.82 12.04
C PRO A 88 -7.08 -4.79 11.47
N ALA A 89 -6.59 -3.61 11.15
CA ALA A 89 -7.31 -2.61 10.37
C ALA A 89 -6.86 -2.71 8.91
N SER A 90 -7.78 -2.66 7.94
CA SER A 90 -7.47 -2.63 6.49
C SER A 90 -6.85 -1.29 6.02
N GLY A 91 -6.18 -0.56 6.91
CA GLY A 91 -5.62 0.78 6.67
C GLY A 91 -4.09 0.82 6.83
N SER A 92 -3.47 1.85 6.26
CA SER A 92 -2.02 2.09 6.34
C SER A 92 -1.54 2.33 7.79
N PHE A 93 -0.22 2.32 8.02
CA PHE A 93 0.40 2.63 9.32
C PHE A 93 -0.07 3.97 9.91
N SER A 94 -0.53 4.90 9.07
CA SER A 94 -1.18 6.15 9.47
C SER A 94 -2.40 5.95 10.38
N VAL A 95 -3.14 4.85 10.24
CA VAL A 95 -4.27 4.50 11.13
C VAL A 95 -3.77 4.09 12.52
N HIS A 96 -2.57 3.52 12.62
CA HIS A 96 -1.94 3.22 13.90
C HIS A 96 -1.49 4.52 14.58
N ALA A 97 -0.96 5.48 13.82
CA ALA A 97 -0.61 6.81 14.32
C ALA A 97 -1.84 7.62 14.77
N GLU A 98 -2.94 7.53 14.00
CA GLU A 98 -4.23 8.12 14.34
C GLU A 98 -4.75 7.61 15.70
N ARG A 99 -4.69 6.29 15.91
CA ARG A 99 -5.19 5.67 17.13
C ARG A 99 -4.28 5.89 18.34
N ALA A 100 -2.96 5.94 18.14
CA ALA A 100 -2.01 6.09 19.23
C ALA A 100 -1.87 7.55 19.72
N ILE A 101 -1.91 8.52 18.80
CA ILE A 101 -1.55 9.92 19.09
C ILE A 101 -2.72 10.88 18.83
N GLY A 102 -3.65 10.50 17.94
CA GLY A 102 -4.88 11.24 17.64
C GLY A 102 -5.09 11.52 16.15
N PRO A 103 -6.29 11.98 15.74
CA PRO A 103 -6.68 12.16 14.33
C PRO A 103 -5.71 12.99 13.49
N TRP A 104 -5.15 14.04 14.09
CA TRP A 104 -4.18 14.92 13.41
C TRP A 104 -2.86 14.20 13.08
N ALA A 105 -2.38 13.33 13.98
CA ALA A 105 -1.16 12.56 13.75
C ALA A 105 -1.33 11.54 12.63
N GLY A 106 -2.53 10.95 12.50
CA GLY A 106 -2.89 10.09 11.38
C GLY A 106 -2.85 10.83 10.04
N PHE A 107 -3.47 12.01 9.98
CA PHE A 107 -3.47 12.85 8.78
C PHE A 107 -2.05 13.27 8.37
N THR A 108 -1.25 13.80 9.30
CA THR A 108 0.14 14.18 9.03
C THR A 108 0.98 12.99 8.61
N ALA A 109 0.88 11.84 9.30
CA ALA A 109 1.64 10.64 8.94
C ALA A 109 1.24 10.10 7.56
N GLY A 110 -0.05 10.11 7.22
CA GLY A 110 -0.53 9.74 5.88
C GLY A 110 0.00 10.67 4.80
N TRP A 111 -0.04 11.98 5.04
CA TRP A 111 0.47 12.97 4.09
C TRP A 111 1.99 12.90 3.92
N SER A 112 2.74 12.76 5.02
CA SER A 112 4.19 12.57 4.99
C SER A 112 4.59 11.29 4.26
N PHE A 113 3.84 10.19 4.47
CA PHE A 113 4.07 8.93 3.76
C PHE A 113 3.81 9.07 2.25
N TRP A 114 2.70 9.71 1.87
CA TRP A 114 2.40 9.97 0.46
C TRP A 114 3.47 10.83 -0.20
N PHE A 115 3.89 11.92 0.45
CA PHE A 115 4.96 12.78 -0.07
C PHE A 115 6.29 12.04 -0.19
N LEU A 116 6.63 11.22 0.81
CA LEU A 116 7.82 10.37 0.78
C LEU A 116 7.80 9.43 -0.42
N LEU A 117 6.65 8.82 -0.73
CA LEU A 117 6.50 7.98 -1.92
C LEU A 117 6.65 8.77 -3.23
N CYS A 118 6.04 9.95 -3.34
CA CYS A 118 6.20 10.80 -4.53
C CYS A 118 7.67 11.23 -4.75
N VAL A 119 8.36 11.63 -3.68
CA VAL A 119 9.78 11.99 -3.73
C VAL A 119 10.64 10.77 -4.08
N ALA A 120 10.34 9.60 -3.50
CA ALA A 120 11.04 8.36 -3.81
C ALA A 120 10.93 8.00 -5.29
N VAL A 121 9.73 8.05 -5.87
CA VAL A 121 9.51 7.82 -7.32
C VAL A 121 10.30 8.81 -8.17
N GLY A 122 10.37 10.09 -7.76
CA GLY A 122 11.19 11.10 -8.43
C GLY A 122 12.69 10.75 -8.40
N LEU A 123 13.20 10.33 -7.24
CA LEU A 123 14.58 9.87 -7.07
C LEU A 123 14.90 8.63 -7.90
N GLU A 124 14.00 7.64 -7.93
CA GLU A 124 14.15 6.47 -8.78
C GLU A 124 14.15 6.83 -10.27
N GLY A 125 13.31 7.80 -10.68
CA GLY A 125 13.29 8.33 -12.03
C GLY A 125 14.60 9.02 -12.43
N ILE A 126 15.19 9.81 -11.53
CA ILE A 126 16.51 10.41 -11.74
C ILE A 126 17.59 9.32 -11.85
N GLY A 127 17.50 8.32 -10.98
CA GLY A 127 18.38 7.15 -10.98
C GLY A 127 18.35 6.34 -12.27
N ALA A 128 17.17 6.20 -12.88
CA ALA A 128 16.99 5.50 -14.15
C ALA A 128 17.47 6.30 -15.38
N ALA A 129 17.68 7.61 -15.23
CA ALA A 129 18.11 8.51 -16.30
C ALA A 129 19.63 8.68 -16.39
N GLN A 130 20.39 8.12 -15.45
CA GLN A 130 21.87 8.14 -15.39
C GLN A 130 22.43 6.77 -15.77
#